data_AF-A0A1Y2JWN8-F1
#
_entry.id   AF-A0A1Y2JWN8-F1
#
_cell.length_a   1.000
_cell.length_b   1.000
_cell.length_c   1.000
_cell.angle_alpha   90.00
_cell.angle_beta   90.00
_cell.angle_gamma   90.00
#
_symmetry.space_group_name_H-M   'P 1'
#
loop_
_entity.id
_entity.type
_entity.pdbx_description
1 polymer ?
#
loop_
_entity_poly.entity_id
_entity_poly.type
_entity_poly.pdbx_seq_one_letter_code
_entity_poly.pdbx_strand_id
1 'polypeptide(L)'
;MPSDHVISAVYRSQADALLLSPAERALHIDRRKAVYEAVHGKAKAIGARASRNVQGHKATANLADAFTKDTADKTGQPERKVQRDASAKQLGDDLKRVTGTSLDKGTELDALAKLEPE
;
A
#
# COMPACT_ATOMS: atom_id res chain seq x y z
N MET A 1 -14.36 -19.20 -17.36
CA MET A 1 -13.04 -18.66 -17.72
C MET A 1 -13.13 -17.14 -17.62
N PRO A 2 -12.44 -16.46 -16.69
CA PRO A 2 -12.46 -15.02 -16.65
C PRO A 2 -11.79 -14.47 -17.93
N SER A 3 -12.51 -13.60 -18.61
CA SER A 3 -12.24 -13.11 -19.97
C SER A 3 -10.90 -12.36 -20.07
N ASP A 4 -10.17 -12.54 -21.18
CA ASP A 4 -8.85 -11.96 -21.48
C ASP A 4 -8.72 -10.44 -21.23
N HIS A 5 -9.84 -9.72 -21.26
CA HIS A 5 -9.91 -8.29 -20.97
C HIS A 5 -9.56 -7.94 -19.52
N VAL A 6 -9.94 -8.79 -18.55
CA VAL A 6 -9.64 -8.58 -17.13
C VAL A 6 -8.16 -8.84 -16.85
N ILE A 7 -7.57 -9.82 -17.54
CA ILE A 7 -6.16 -10.17 -17.43
C ILE A 7 -5.29 -9.05 -18.02
N SER A 8 -5.70 -8.43 -19.14
CA SER A 8 -4.99 -7.28 -19.74
C SER A 8 -4.97 -6.03 -18.86
N ALA A 9 -6.06 -5.72 -18.16
CA ALA A 9 -6.12 -4.58 -17.23
C ALA A 9 -5.20 -4.79 -16.01
N VAL A 10 -5.14 -6.02 -15.51
CA VAL A 10 -4.24 -6.42 -14.41
C VAL A 10 -2.77 -6.36 -14.86
N TYR A 11 -2.46 -6.78 -16.09
CA TYR A 11 -1.11 -6.70 -16.66
C TYR A 11 -0.66 -5.27 -16.94
N ARG A 12 -1.57 -4.39 -17.42
CA ARG A 12 -1.28 -2.96 -17.59
C ARG A 12 -1.03 -2.28 -16.24
N SER A 13 -1.82 -2.63 -15.22
CA SER A 13 -1.59 -2.21 -13.83
C SER A 13 -0.28 -2.73 -13.23
N GLN A 14 0.20 -3.91 -13.63
CA GLN A 14 1.50 -4.46 -13.21
C GLN A 14 2.69 -3.79 -13.91
N ALA A 15 2.55 -3.44 -15.20
CA ALA A 15 3.58 -2.73 -15.95
C ALA A 15 3.75 -1.27 -15.47
N ASP A 16 2.65 -0.60 -15.13
CA ASP A 16 2.69 0.75 -14.54
C ASP A 16 3.38 0.74 -13.16
N ALA A 17 3.26 -0.34 -12.39
CA ALA A 17 3.95 -0.49 -11.10
C ALA A 17 5.49 -0.50 -11.19
N LEU A 18 6.07 -0.71 -12.38
CA LEU A 18 7.51 -0.61 -12.65
C LEU A 18 7.94 0.79 -13.12
N LEU A 19 7.02 1.66 -13.53
CA LEU A 19 7.29 3.04 -14.01
C LEU A 19 6.81 4.14 -13.06
N LEU A 20 6.02 3.82 -12.05
CA LEU A 20 5.51 4.79 -11.06
C LEU A 20 6.61 5.24 -10.10
N SER A 21 6.69 6.55 -9.90
CA SER A 21 7.55 7.16 -8.90
C SER A 21 7.14 6.75 -7.47
N PRO A 22 8.04 6.86 -6.47
CA PRO A 22 7.69 6.60 -5.08
C PRO A 22 6.43 7.30 -4.58
N ALA A 23 6.23 8.57 -4.89
CA ALA A 23 5.05 9.34 -4.49
C ALA A 23 3.79 8.86 -5.21
N GLU A 24 3.88 8.55 -6.51
CA GLU A 24 2.76 8.01 -7.27
C GLU A 24 2.36 6.64 -6.76
N ARG A 25 3.33 5.76 -6.47
CA ARG A 25 3.03 4.44 -5.87
C ARG A 25 2.32 4.60 -4.53
N ALA A 26 2.73 5.53 -3.69
CA ALA A 26 2.04 5.79 -2.42
C ALA A 26 0.57 6.21 -2.64
N LEU A 27 0.30 7.08 -3.62
CA LEU A 27 -1.07 7.48 -3.99
C LEU A 27 -1.91 6.30 -4.53
N HIS A 28 -1.31 5.43 -5.35
CA HIS A 28 -1.98 4.23 -5.85
C HIS A 28 -2.27 3.20 -4.75
N ILE A 29 -1.32 3.01 -3.82
CA ILE A 29 -1.49 2.11 -2.67
C ILE A 29 -2.59 2.63 -1.75
N ASP A 30 -2.69 3.95 -1.52
CA ASP A 30 -3.77 4.51 -0.73
C ASP A 30 -5.16 4.27 -1.36
N ARG A 31 -5.29 4.54 -2.67
CA ARG A 31 -6.53 4.24 -3.42
C ARG A 31 -6.88 2.75 -3.36
N ARG A 32 -5.89 1.87 -3.55
CA ARG A 32 -6.08 0.43 -3.47
C ARG A 32 -6.53 0.00 -2.07
N LYS A 33 -6.00 0.62 -1.02
CA LYS A 33 -6.41 0.37 0.36
C LYS A 33 -7.86 0.75 0.60
N ALA A 34 -8.32 1.90 0.09
CA ALA A 34 -9.72 2.30 0.19
C ALA A 34 -10.66 1.28 -0.46
N VAL A 35 -10.31 0.77 -1.65
CA VAL A 35 -11.09 -0.29 -2.33
C VAL A 35 -11.05 -1.60 -1.54
N TYR A 36 -9.88 -2.00 -1.03
CA TYR A 36 -9.75 -3.20 -0.20
C TYR A 36 -10.63 -3.12 1.04
N GLU A 37 -10.64 -1.98 1.72
CA GLU A 37 -11.47 -1.79 2.92
C GLU A 37 -12.96 -1.75 2.62
N ALA A 38 -13.37 -1.27 1.43
CA ALA A 38 -14.77 -1.32 1.00
C ALA A 38 -15.25 -2.76 0.74
N VAL A 39 -14.38 -3.62 0.18
CA VAL A 39 -14.73 -5.01 -0.16
C VAL A 39 -14.62 -5.95 1.03
N HIS A 40 -13.59 -5.79 1.86
CA HIS A 40 -13.26 -6.74 2.92
C HIS A 40 -13.56 -6.23 4.35
N GLY A 41 -13.93 -4.95 4.48
CA GLY A 41 -13.98 -4.23 5.75
C GLY A 41 -12.60 -3.65 6.12
N LYS A 42 -12.55 -2.81 7.17
CA LYS A 42 -11.30 -2.15 7.61
C LYS A 42 -10.17 -3.19 7.75
N ALA A 43 -9.02 -2.96 7.12
CA ALA A 43 -7.90 -3.90 7.10
C ALA A 43 -7.45 -4.29 8.53
N LYS A 44 -7.49 -3.30 9.43
CA LYS A 44 -7.25 -3.46 10.87
C LYS A 44 -8.22 -4.46 11.53
N ALA A 45 -9.50 -4.48 11.14
CA ALA A 45 -10.46 -5.43 11.68
C ALA A 45 -10.22 -6.86 11.17
N ILE A 46 -9.74 -7.02 9.93
CA ILE A 46 -9.45 -8.33 9.32
C ILE A 46 -8.21 -8.97 9.96
N GLY A 47 -7.11 -8.23 10.08
CA GLY A 47 -5.90 -8.74 10.72
C GLY A 47 -6.13 -9.12 12.19
N ALA A 48 -6.98 -8.36 12.90
CA ALA A 48 -7.39 -8.69 14.27
C ALA A 48 -8.23 -9.98 14.35
N ARG A 49 -9.12 -10.23 13.37
CA ARG A 49 -9.89 -11.48 13.28
C ARG A 49 -9.00 -12.67 12.94
N ALA A 50 -8.08 -12.53 11.98
CA ALA A 50 -7.11 -13.56 11.63
C ALA A 50 -6.22 -13.91 12.82
N SER A 51 -5.74 -12.91 13.56
CA SER A 51 -4.92 -13.12 14.76
C SER A 51 -5.68 -13.78 15.92
N ARG A 52 -7.00 -13.57 16.04
CA ARG A 52 -7.81 -14.24 17.07
C ARG A 52 -8.00 -15.73 16.80
N ASN A 53 -7.99 -16.14 15.53
CA ASN A 53 -8.09 -17.55 15.15
C ASN A 53 -6.77 -18.32 15.36
N VAL A 54 -5.64 -17.60 15.46
CA VAL A 54 -4.31 -18.16 15.73
C VAL A 54 -3.92 -17.80 17.17
N GLN A 55 -4.52 -18.51 18.12
CA GLN A 55 -4.35 -18.24 19.54
C GLN A 55 -2.90 -18.52 19.98
N GLY A 56 -2.10 -17.46 20.21
CA GLY A 56 -0.80 -17.57 20.87
C GLY A 56 0.26 -16.65 20.27
N HIS A 57 0.47 -15.51 20.92
CA HIS A 57 1.61 -14.60 20.78
C HIS A 57 1.67 -13.73 19.50
N LYS A 58 1.66 -12.40 19.72
CA LYS A 58 1.84 -11.30 18.74
C LYS A 58 0.60 -10.78 17.99
N ALA A 59 -0.53 -10.66 18.68
CA ALA A 59 -1.76 -10.06 18.13
C ALA A 59 -1.70 -8.55 17.82
N THR A 60 -0.57 -7.88 18.07
CA THR A 60 -0.39 -6.44 17.84
C THR A 60 0.33 -6.11 16.52
N ALA A 61 0.98 -7.07 15.86
CA ALA A 61 1.74 -6.83 14.62
C ALA A 61 0.92 -7.04 13.33
N ASN A 62 -0.09 -7.92 13.35
CA ASN A 62 -0.68 -8.48 12.13
C ASN A 62 -1.86 -7.68 11.50
N LEU A 63 -2.14 -6.47 11.99
CA LEU A 63 -3.29 -5.67 11.52
C LEU A 63 -2.99 -4.85 10.26
N ALA A 64 -1.71 -4.53 10.00
CA ALA A 64 -1.25 -3.94 8.75
C ALA A 64 -1.01 -5.01 7.66
N ASP A 65 -0.69 -6.24 8.08
CA ASP A 65 -0.21 -7.31 7.20
C ASP A 65 -1.24 -7.82 6.20
N ALA A 66 -2.52 -7.88 6.54
CA ALA A 66 -3.52 -8.49 5.64
C ALA A 66 -3.65 -7.75 4.28
N PHE A 67 -3.62 -6.42 4.31
CA PHE A 67 -3.65 -5.62 3.09
C PHE A 67 -2.30 -5.60 2.38
N THR A 68 -1.20 -5.45 3.13
CA THR A 68 0.14 -5.34 2.53
C THR A 68 0.58 -6.66 1.92
N LYS A 69 0.26 -7.78 2.56
CA LYS A 69 0.48 -9.13 2.05
C LYS A 69 -0.37 -9.42 0.81
N ASP A 70 -1.69 -9.18 0.87
CA ASP A 70 -2.57 -9.36 -0.30
C ASP A 70 -2.10 -8.52 -1.50
N THR A 71 -1.67 -7.29 -1.23
CA THR A 71 -1.14 -6.40 -2.26
C THR A 71 0.21 -6.86 -2.77
N ALA A 72 1.12 -7.30 -1.89
CA ALA A 72 2.42 -7.86 -2.27
C ALA A 72 2.24 -9.09 -3.18
N ASP A 73 1.39 -10.04 -2.77
CA ASP A 73 1.10 -11.26 -3.52
C ASP A 73 0.52 -10.95 -4.91
N LYS A 74 -0.42 -9.99 -5.00
CA LYS A 74 -1.05 -9.60 -6.28
C LYS A 74 -0.17 -8.72 -7.17
N THR A 75 0.75 -7.97 -6.59
CA THR A 75 1.65 -7.05 -7.34
C THR A 75 3.03 -7.65 -7.61
N GLY A 76 3.36 -8.81 -7.02
CA GLY A 76 4.68 -9.43 -7.09
C GLY A 76 5.77 -8.61 -6.40
N GLN A 77 5.41 -7.65 -5.54
CA GLN A 77 6.37 -6.78 -4.85
C GLN A 77 6.72 -7.32 -3.46
N PRO A 78 7.93 -7.04 -2.95
CA PRO A 78 8.26 -7.40 -1.57
C PRO A 78 7.35 -6.64 -0.60
N GLU A 79 6.80 -7.34 0.39
CA GLU A 79 5.85 -6.78 1.35
C GLU A 79 6.38 -5.52 2.04
N ARG A 80 7.67 -5.50 2.40
CA ARG A 80 8.33 -4.33 3.00
C ARG A 80 8.25 -3.07 2.13
N LYS A 81 8.26 -3.23 0.80
CA LYS A 81 8.10 -2.12 -0.14
C LYS A 81 6.67 -1.61 -0.14
N VAL A 82 5.69 -2.51 -0.13
CA VAL A 82 4.26 -2.17 -0.02
C VAL A 82 3.97 -1.48 1.31
N GLN A 83 4.54 -1.95 2.41
CA GLN A 83 4.43 -1.31 3.73
C GLN A 83 4.96 0.12 3.73
N ARG A 84 6.14 0.36 3.13
CA ARG A 84 6.71 1.70 3.02
C ARG A 84 5.88 2.62 2.13
N ASP A 85 5.47 2.13 0.95
CA ASP A 85 4.63 2.90 0.04
C ASP A 85 3.25 3.20 0.72
N ALA A 86 2.74 2.32 1.58
CA ALA A 86 1.53 2.55 2.38
C ALA A 86 1.72 3.55 3.54
N SER A 87 2.88 3.56 4.21
CA SER A 87 3.15 4.52 5.29
C SER A 87 3.29 5.95 4.78
N ALA A 88 3.74 6.14 3.54
CA ALA A 88 3.84 7.46 2.91
C ALA A 88 2.47 8.17 2.78
N LYS A 89 1.34 7.47 2.95
CA LYS A 89 0.00 8.08 3.04
C LYS A 89 -0.07 9.26 4.03
N GLN A 90 0.68 9.22 5.13
CA GLN A 90 0.64 10.25 6.17
C GLN A 90 0.98 11.66 5.66
N LEU A 91 1.66 11.76 4.52
CA LEU A 91 1.95 13.02 3.82
C LEU A 91 0.71 13.64 3.15
N GLY A 92 -0.37 12.88 2.97
CA GLY A 92 -1.63 13.41 2.44
C GLY A 92 -1.47 14.09 1.08
N ASP A 93 -1.94 15.34 0.98
CA ASP A 93 -1.86 16.13 -0.25
C ASP A 93 -0.43 16.51 -0.65
N ASP A 94 0.52 16.43 0.29
CA ASP A 94 1.93 16.71 0.04
C ASP A 94 2.54 15.71 -0.94
N LEU A 95 2.02 14.46 -0.99
CA LEU A 95 2.43 13.46 -1.98
C LEU A 95 2.26 13.98 -3.41
N LYS A 96 1.18 14.72 -3.69
CA LYS A 96 0.96 15.30 -5.02
C LYS A 96 1.95 16.43 -5.30
N ARG A 97 2.35 17.19 -4.27
CA ARG A 97 3.32 18.30 -4.42
C ARG A 97 4.74 17.81 -4.67
N VAL A 98 5.11 16.67 -4.07
CA VAL A 98 6.47 16.11 -4.21
C VAL A 98 6.62 15.21 -5.43
N THR A 99 5.52 14.80 -6.08
CA THR A 99 5.55 13.98 -7.30
C THR A 99 6.36 14.67 -8.41
N GLY A 100 7.31 13.96 -9.02
CA GLY A 100 8.16 14.48 -10.09
C GLY A 100 9.25 15.47 -9.62
N THR A 101 9.40 15.68 -8.31
CA THR A 101 10.44 16.55 -7.74
C THR A 101 11.65 15.75 -7.26
N SER A 102 12.68 16.43 -6.76
CA SER A 102 13.82 15.78 -6.10
C SER A 102 13.45 15.02 -4.83
N LEU A 103 12.29 15.34 -4.23
CA LEU A 103 11.72 14.71 -3.04
C LEU A 103 10.92 13.44 -3.36
N ASP A 104 10.76 13.09 -4.64
CA ASP A 104 10.07 11.89 -5.10
C ASP A 104 10.94 10.62 -4.98
N LYS A 105 11.44 10.38 -3.78
CA LYS A 105 12.34 9.27 -3.45
C LYS A 105 11.90 8.66 -2.14
N GLY A 106 11.99 7.33 -2.03
CA GLY A 106 11.52 6.62 -0.83
C GLY A 106 12.12 7.17 0.47
N THR A 107 13.42 7.47 0.49
CA THR A 107 14.10 8.04 1.67
C THR A 107 13.65 9.45 2.01
N GLU A 108 13.34 10.27 1.01
CA GLU A 108 12.88 11.65 1.20
C GLU A 108 11.44 11.67 1.70
N LEU A 109 10.56 10.82 1.14
CA LEU A 109 9.20 10.63 1.65
C LEU A 109 9.22 10.14 3.11
N ASP A 110 10.10 9.19 3.44
CA ASP A 110 10.28 8.72 4.82
C ASP A 110 10.78 9.82 5.76
N ALA A 111 11.58 10.76 5.27
CA ALA A 111 12.06 11.91 6.03
C ALA A 111 10.96 12.96 6.23
N LEU A 112 10.25 13.35 5.15
CA LEU A 112 9.15 14.30 5.19
C LEU A 112 8.02 13.84 6.12
N ALA A 113 7.72 12.54 6.09
CA ALA A 113 6.73 11.93 6.97
C ALA A 113 7.03 12.04 8.47
N LYS A 114 8.29 12.31 8.85
CA LYS A 114 8.72 12.46 10.24
C LYS A 114 8.76 13.91 10.70
N LEU A 115 8.63 14.86 9.78
CA LEU A 115 8.58 16.27 10.13
C LEU A 115 7.22 16.58 10.77
N GLU A 116 7.24 17.39 11.83
CA GLU A 116 6.00 17.90 12.41
C GLU A 116 5.42 18.98 11.47
N PRO A 117 4.10 18.99 11.25
CA PRO A 117 3.46 20.10 10.57
C PRO A 117 3.56 21.35 11.45
N GLU A 118 3.91 22.49 10.85
CA GLU A 118 3.87 23.81 11.51
C GLU A 118 2.45 24.21 11.92
#